data_AF-A0A1G9X4P0-F1
#
_entry.id   AF-A0A1G9X4P0-F1
#
_cell.length_a   1.000
_cell.length_b   1.000
_cell.length_c   1.000
_cell.angle_alpha   90.00
_cell.angle_beta   90.00
_cell.angle_gamma   90.00
#
_symmetry.space_group_name_H-M   'P 1'
#
loop_
_entity.id
_entity.type
_entity.pdbx_description
1 polymer ?
#
loop_
_entity_poly.entity_id
_entity_poly.type
_entity_poly.pdbx_seq_one_letter_code
_entity_poly.pdbx_strand_id
1 'polypeptide(L)'
;MSYSTQIVELAIAGNKQAFEQLLKFESEKLYKIAFLHMRNKEDALDVLQEATYKAYTSIHQLKSPAFFSTWLVKILIRTAYKELERKKKMIQLPEETILFILESNQELDPSIDLSEALAFLNVDYRNVITL
;
A
#
# COMPACT_ATOMS: atom_id res chain seq x y z
N MET A 1 -11.14 22.14 22.82
CA MET A 1 -9.89 22.85 23.19
C MET A 1 -9.20 23.27 21.90
N SER A 2 -8.45 24.36 21.88
CA SER A 2 -7.78 24.89 20.68
C SER A 2 -6.29 24.98 20.97
N TYR A 3 -5.41 24.60 20.03
CA TYR A 3 -3.98 24.92 20.12
C TYR A 3 -3.74 26.36 19.67
N SER A 4 -2.66 26.98 20.15
CA SER A 4 -2.26 28.33 19.74
C SER A 4 -1.69 28.32 18.33
N THR A 5 -2.00 29.36 17.55
CA THR A 5 -1.46 29.63 16.21
C THR A 5 0.08 29.58 16.19
N GLN A 6 0.72 30.02 17.29
CA GLN A 6 2.18 30.00 17.44
C GLN A 6 2.78 28.58 17.35
N ILE A 7 2.08 27.56 17.85
CA ILE A 7 2.57 26.17 17.76
C ILE A 7 2.56 25.71 16.30
N VAL A 8 1.56 26.14 15.53
CA VAL A 8 1.47 25.84 14.10
C VAL A 8 2.58 26.54 13.32
N GLU A 9 2.87 27.80 13.64
CA GLU A 9 3.99 28.54 13.02
C GLU A 9 5.33 27.87 13.30
N LEU A 10 5.56 27.42 14.54
CA LEU A 10 6.77 26.65 14.89
C LEU A 10 6.85 25.34 14.10
N ALA A 11 5.74 24.63 13.93
CA ALA A 11 5.70 23.40 13.14
C ALA A 11 5.99 23.67 11.65
N ILE A 12 5.45 24.76 11.08
CA ILE A 12 5.76 25.20 9.70
C ILE A 12 7.25 25.52 9.56
N ALA A 13 7.87 26.12 10.56
CA ALA A 13 9.30 26.41 10.61
C ALA A 13 10.19 25.16 10.81
N GLY A 14 9.60 23.96 10.91
CA GLY A 14 10.34 22.69 11.02
C GLY A 14 10.54 22.18 12.45
N ASN A 15 9.91 22.80 13.45
CA ASN A 15 9.96 22.29 14.82
C ASN A 15 9.18 20.97 14.95
N LYS A 16 9.91 19.87 15.13
CA LYS A 16 9.36 18.52 15.23
C LYS A 16 8.43 18.34 16.44
N GLN A 17 8.79 18.88 17.60
CA GLN A 17 8.00 18.76 18.82
C GLN A 17 6.67 19.51 18.70
N ALA A 18 6.69 20.68 18.06
CA ALA A 18 5.48 21.44 17.79
C ALA A 18 4.52 20.66 16.88
N PHE A 19 5.03 20.04 15.82
CA PHE A 19 4.21 19.19 14.94
C PHE A 19 3.64 17.98 15.68
N GLU A 20 4.45 17.28 16.50
CA GLU A 20 4.00 16.14 17.27
C GLU A 20 2.87 16.52 18.24
N GLN A 21 2.97 17.67 18.91
CA GLN A 21 1.94 18.18 19.80
C GLN A 21 0.63 18.47 19.06
N LEU A 22 0.70 19.11 17.89
CA LEU A 22 -0.47 19.35 17.05
C LEU A 22 -1.12 18.04 16.59
N LEU A 23 -0.30 17.06 16.21
CA LEU A 23 -0.81 15.77 15.76
C LEU A 23 -1.48 15.00 16.89
N LYS A 24 -0.90 14.97 18.10
CA LYS A 24 -1.54 14.36 19.29
C LYS A 24 -2.88 15.02 19.60
N PHE A 25 -3.00 16.33 19.36
CA PHE A 25 -4.26 17.03 19.55
C PHE A 25 -5.33 16.62 18.52
N GLU A 26 -4.90 16.38 17.28
CA GLU A 26 -5.78 16.07 16.15
C GLU A 26 -6.06 14.56 15.98
N SER A 27 -5.24 13.69 16.59
CA SER A 27 -5.20 12.25 16.32
C SER A 27 -6.55 11.56 16.54
N GLU A 28 -7.27 11.87 17.61
CA GLU A 28 -8.57 11.26 17.91
C GLU A 28 -9.61 11.62 16.83
N LYS A 29 -9.63 12.88 16.40
CA LYS A 29 -10.53 13.37 15.34
C LYS A 29 -10.19 12.72 14.00
N LEU A 30 -8.90 12.67 13.65
CA LEU A 30 -8.45 12.05 12.40
C LEU A 30 -8.76 10.56 12.38
N TYR A 31 -8.54 9.85 13.49
CA TYR A 31 -8.89 8.44 13.60
C TYR A 31 -10.39 8.20 13.40
N LYS A 32 -11.26 9.00 14.04
CA LYS A 32 -12.72 8.90 13.84
C LYS A 32 -13.13 9.12 12.38
N ILE A 33 -12.53 10.10 11.70
CA ILE A 33 -12.79 10.37 10.28
C ILE A 33 -12.29 9.21 9.41
N ALA A 34 -11.05 8.75 9.62
CA ALA A 34 -10.48 7.63 8.89
C ALA A 34 -11.33 6.35 9.05
N PHE A 35 -11.77 6.06 10.28
CA PHE A 35 -12.62 4.93 10.59
C PHE A 35 -13.99 5.02 9.90
N LEU A 36 -14.60 6.21 9.83
CA LEU A 36 -15.85 6.42 9.11
C LEU A 36 -15.73 6.09 7.62
N HIS A 37 -14.58 6.41 7.01
CA HIS A 37 -14.32 6.11 5.60
C HIS A 37 -13.92 4.65 5.36
N MET A 38 -13.08 4.05 6.21
CA MET A 38 -12.53 2.71 5.99
C MET A 38 -13.42 1.58 6.53
N ARG A 39 -14.17 1.85 7.62
CA ARG A 39 -14.98 0.84 8.36
C ARG A 39 -14.20 -0.37 8.85
N ASN A 40 -12.87 -0.28 8.87
CA ASN A 40 -11.94 -1.27 9.37
C ASN A 40 -10.86 -0.55 10.19
N LYS A 41 -10.49 -1.11 11.33
CA LYS A 41 -9.54 -0.50 12.26
C LYS A 41 -8.14 -0.41 11.66
N GLU A 42 -7.62 -1.50 11.11
CA GLU A 42 -6.27 -1.55 10.55
C GLU A 42 -6.12 -0.58 9.38
N ASP A 43 -7.09 -0.59 8.46
CA ASP A 43 -7.11 0.34 7.33
C ASP A 43 -7.18 1.81 7.79
N ALA A 44 -7.95 2.10 8.83
CA ALA A 44 -8.04 3.44 9.39
C ALA A 44 -6.70 3.89 10.00
N LEU A 45 -5.99 2.98 10.67
CA LEU A 45 -4.66 3.25 11.22
C LEU A 45 -3.63 3.46 10.11
N ASP A 46 -3.68 2.68 9.03
CA ASP A 46 -2.80 2.85 7.87
C ASP A 46 -3.03 4.19 7.19
N VAL A 47 -4.29 4.55 6.93
CA VAL A 47 -4.66 5.86 6.37
C VAL A 47 -4.21 7.01 7.28
N LEU A 48 -4.38 6.86 8.59
CA LEU A 48 -3.94 7.86 9.57
C LEU A 48 -2.42 8.06 9.54
N GLN A 49 -1.64 6.97 9.50
CA GLN A 49 -0.19 7.01 9.45
C GLN A 49 0.31 7.65 8.14
N GLU A 50 -0.21 7.20 7.01
CA GLU A 50 0.12 7.72 5.68
C GLU A 50 -0.23 9.22 5.57
N ALA A 51 -1.40 9.64 6.08
CA ALA A 51 -1.79 11.04 6.12
C ALA A 51 -0.90 11.89 7.04
N THR A 52 -0.52 11.34 8.19
CA THR A 52 0.42 11.98 9.13
C THR A 52 1.77 12.22 8.47
N TYR A 53 2.31 11.22 7.77
CA TYR A 53 3.58 11.33 7.07
C TYR A 53 3.52 12.39 5.95
N LYS A 54 2.44 12.40 5.17
CA LYS A 54 2.20 13.42 4.14
C LYS A 54 2.07 14.81 4.74
N ALA A 55 1.39 14.96 5.87
CA ALA A 55 1.29 16.23 6.56
C ALA A 55 2.65 16.69 7.08
N TYR A 56 3.43 15.81 7.70
CA TYR A 56 4.76 16.14 8.19
C TYR A 56 5.68 16.64 7.08
N THR A 57 5.69 15.96 5.93
CA THR A 57 6.53 16.32 4.79
C THR A 57 6.05 17.59 4.06
N SER A 58 4.76 17.95 4.14
CA SER A 58 4.17 19.09 3.43
C SER A 58 3.77 20.27 4.33
N ILE A 59 4.07 20.23 5.64
CA ILE A 59 3.66 21.27 6.60
C ILE A 59 4.13 22.67 6.22
N HIS A 60 5.31 22.77 5.59
CA HIS A 60 5.88 24.03 5.08
C HIS A 60 5.02 24.70 3.99
N GLN A 61 4.09 23.97 3.37
CA GLN A 61 3.18 24.48 2.34
C GLN A 61 1.89 25.08 2.92
N LEU A 62 1.68 24.96 4.24
CA LEU A 62 0.52 25.53 4.91
C LEU A 62 0.64 27.06 4.95
N LYS A 63 -0.14 27.74 4.10
CA LYS A 63 -0.11 29.20 3.96
C LYS A 63 -0.66 29.96 5.17
N SER A 64 -1.63 29.37 5.87
CA SER A 64 -2.32 30.03 6.97
C SER A 64 -2.44 29.07 8.15
N PRO A 65 -1.75 29.37 9.27
CA PRO A 65 -1.76 28.56 10.49
C PRO A 65 -3.17 28.28 11.04
N ALA A 66 -4.10 29.22 10.89
CA ALA A 66 -5.48 29.09 11.35
C ALA A 66 -6.24 27.91 10.70
N PHE A 67 -5.82 27.47 9.51
CA PHE A 67 -6.47 26.38 8.78
C PHE A 67 -5.79 25.01 8.95
N PHE A 68 -4.88 24.85 9.91
CA PHE A 68 -4.15 23.60 10.11
C PHE A 68 -5.07 22.37 10.20
N SER A 69 -6.10 22.39 11.06
CA SER A 69 -7.06 21.29 11.20
C SER A 69 -7.75 20.94 9.87
N THR A 70 -8.25 21.96 9.15
CA THR A 70 -8.92 21.76 7.86
C THR A 70 -7.97 21.22 6.80
N TRP A 71 -6.74 21.72 6.76
CA TRP A 71 -5.70 21.26 5.85
C TRP A 71 -5.32 19.80 6.12
N LEU A 72 -5.16 19.43 7.40
CA LEU A 72 -4.82 18.07 7.82
C LEU A 72 -5.94 17.07 7.49
N VAL A 73 -7.19 17.44 7.75
CA VAL A 73 -8.37 16.64 7.36
C VAL A 73 -8.45 16.45 5.85
N LYS A 74 -8.11 17.46 5.03
CA LYS A 74 -8.06 17.31 3.56
C LYS A 74 -7.02 16.29 3.12
N ILE A 75 -5.85 16.26 3.75
CA ILE A 75 -4.80 15.26 3.46
C ILE A 75 -5.30 13.85 3.83
N LEU A 76 -5.94 13.71 4.99
CA LEU A 76 -6.52 12.44 5.45
C LEU A 76 -7.57 11.92 4.47
N ILE A 77 -8.56 12.76 4.10
CA ILE A 77 -9.64 12.36 3.19
C ILE A 77 -9.10 11.95 1.81
N ARG A 78 -8.13 12.69 1.27
CA ARG A 78 -7.49 12.32 0.00
C ARG A 78 -6.76 10.98 0.11
N THR A 79 -6.11 10.73 1.23
CA THR A 79 -5.42 9.46 1.50
C THR A 79 -6.41 8.31 1.61
N ALA A 80 -7.50 8.50 2.35
CA ALA A 80 -8.60 7.54 2.45
C ALA A 80 -9.18 7.19 1.07
N TYR A 81 -9.48 8.20 0.23
CA TYR A 81 -9.99 7.94 -1.12
C TYR A 81 -9.00 7.17 -1.99
N LYS A 82 -7.71 7.50 -1.93
CA LYS A 82 -6.67 6.78 -2.67
C LYS A 82 -6.62 5.31 -2.23
N GLU A 83 -6.71 5.03 -0.93
CA GLU A 83 -6.73 3.66 -0.43
C GLU A 83 -7.99 2.89 -0.84
N LEU A 84 -9.17 3.53 -0.79
CA LEU A 84 -10.40 2.92 -1.30
C LEU A 84 -10.32 2.62 -2.80
N GLU A 85 -9.74 3.53 -3.59
CA GLU A 85 -9.53 3.30 -5.02
C GLU A 85 -8.54 2.15 -5.27
N ARG A 86 -7.45 2.10 -4.50
CA ARG A 86 -6.47 1.00 -4.54
C ARG A 86 -7.13 -0.34 -4.21
N LYS A 87 -7.96 -0.40 -3.17
CA LYS A 87 -8.72 -1.61 -2.79
C LYS A 87 -9.73 -2.02 -3.85
N LYS A 88 -10.46 -1.08 -4.45
CA LYS A 88 -11.34 -1.36 -5.60
C LYS A 88 -10.58 -1.96 -6.77
N LYS A 89 -9.37 -1.44 -7.08
CA LYS A 89 -8.50 -1.98 -8.14
C LYS A 89 -7.90 -3.36 -7.80
N MET A 90 -7.72 -3.67 -6.52
CA MET A 90 -7.31 -5.01 -6.07
C MET A 90 -8.45 -6.04 -6.13
N ILE A 91 -9.72 -5.60 -6.21
CA ILE A 91 -10.86 -6.49 -6.43
C ILE A 91 -11.04 -6.65 -7.96
N GLN A 92 -10.24 -7.54 -8.57
CA GLN A 92 -10.69 -8.76 -9.28
C GLN A 92 -9.62 -9.30 -10.24
N LEU A 93 -9.28 -10.57 -10.05
CA LEU A 93 -9.10 -11.48 -11.17
C LEU A 93 -10.33 -12.40 -11.18
N PRO A 94 -11.05 -12.53 -12.31
CA PRO A 94 -12.11 -13.52 -12.46
C PRO A 94 -11.58 -14.92 -12.09
N GLU A 95 -12.41 -15.76 -11.49
CA GLU A 95 -12.03 -17.12 -11.10
C GLU A 95 -11.49 -17.92 -12.29
N GLU A 96 -12.07 -17.70 -13.47
CA GLU A 96 -11.62 -18.22 -14.76
C GLU A 96 -10.19 -17.78 -15.12
N THR A 97 -9.81 -16.55 -14.77
CA THR A 97 -8.46 -16.01 -15.02
C THR A 97 -7.43 -16.57 -14.04
N ILE A 98 -7.84 -16.80 -12.79
CA ILE A 98 -7.00 -17.48 -11.79
C ILE A 98 -6.77 -18.93 -12.24
N LEU A 99 -7.82 -19.60 -12.69
CA LEU A 99 -7.77 -20.99 -13.18
C LEU A 99 -6.87 -21.12 -14.41
N PHE A 100 -7.00 -20.23 -15.40
CA PHE A 100 -6.16 -20.20 -16.59
C PHE A 100 -4.66 -20.01 -16.27
N ILE A 101 -4.32 -19.12 -15.32
CA ILE A 101 -2.93 -18.89 -14.90
C ILE A 101 -2.35 -20.12 -14.19
N LEU A 102 -3.15 -20.83 -13.40
CA LEU A 102 -2.72 -22.02 -12.69
C LEU A 102 -2.56 -23.23 -13.62
N GLU A 103 -3.41 -23.35 -14.64
CA GLU A 103 -3.32 -24.37 -15.69
C GLU A 103 -2.10 -24.14 -16.60
N SER A 104 -1.81 -22.88 -16.93
CA SER A 104 -0.68 -22.52 -17.80
C SER A 104 0.70 -22.74 -17.15
N ASN A 105 0.77 -22.77 -15.81
CA ASN A 105 2.01 -23.02 -15.07
C ASN A 105 2.33 -24.53 -14.91
N GLN A 106 1.51 -25.44 -15.44
CA GLN A 106 1.82 -26.87 -15.49
C GLN A 106 2.65 -27.29 -16.71
N GLU A 107 2.96 -26.38 -17.65
CA GLU A 107 3.70 -26.72 -18.90
C GLU A 107 5.06 -26.00 -19.05
N LEU A 108 5.76 -25.68 -17.96
CA LEU A 108 7.17 -25.28 -18.04
C LEU A 108 8.04 -26.09 -17.07
N ASP A 109 8.55 -27.24 -17.54
CA ASP A 109 9.92 -27.62 -17.20
C ASP A 109 10.70 -28.00 -18.46
N PRO A 110 11.45 -27.06 -19.06
CA PRO A 110 12.30 -27.37 -20.20
C PRO A 110 13.75 -27.70 -19.80
N SER A 111 14.08 -27.91 -18.52
CA SER A 111 15.48 -28.18 -18.12
C SER A 111 15.70 -29.29 -17.09
N ILE A 112 14.66 -29.90 -16.54
CA ILE A 112 14.74 -31.19 -15.86
C ILE A 112 13.85 -32.09 -16.72
N ASP A 113 14.31 -32.67 -17.83
CA ASP A 113 15.25 -33.76 -17.76
C ASP A 113 15.39 -34.42 -19.16
N LEU A 114 16.37 -34.00 -19.96
CA LEU A 114 16.69 -34.72 -21.21
C LEU A 114 17.73 -35.84 -20.98
N SER A 115 18.45 -35.79 -19.86
CA SER A 115 19.61 -36.66 -19.62
C SER A 115 19.23 -37.93 -18.86
N GLU A 116 18.28 -37.85 -17.92
CA GLU A 116 17.67 -38.94 -17.16
C GLU A 116 16.56 -39.60 -18.01
N ALA A 117 15.85 -38.87 -18.89
CA ALA A 117 14.93 -39.45 -19.88
C ALA A 117 15.61 -40.36 -20.92
N LEU A 118 16.87 -40.09 -21.28
CA LEU A 118 17.69 -40.99 -22.12
C LEU A 118 18.22 -42.22 -21.36
N ALA A 119 18.24 -42.18 -20.02
CA ALA A 119 18.71 -43.28 -19.19
C ALA A 119 17.65 -44.39 -18.99
N PHE A 120 16.38 -44.11 -19.29
CA PHE A 120 15.27 -45.07 -19.13
C PHE A 120 14.99 -45.96 -20.36
N LEU A 121 15.72 -45.79 -21.48
CA LEU A 121 15.56 -46.68 -22.62
C LEU A 121 16.45 -47.94 -22.45
N ASN A 122 15.86 -48.98 -21.85
CA ASN A 122 16.40 -50.33 -21.85
C ASN A 122 16.40 -50.90 -23.29
N VAL A 123 17.60 -51.25 -23.76
CA VAL A 123 17.98 -52.26 -24.77
C VAL A 123 16.79 -52.82 -25.57
N ASP A 124 16.41 -52.22 -26.71
CA ASP A 124 16.56 -52.97 -27.99
C ASP A 124 16.47 -52.11 -29.26
N TYR A 125 16.38 -50.78 -29.17
CA TYR A 125 16.51 -49.90 -30.35
C TYR A 125 17.90 -49.26 -30.48
N ARG A 126 18.94 -50.03 -30.11
CA ARG A 126 20.36 -49.63 -30.23
C ARG A 126 20.92 -49.77 -31.66
N ASN A 127 20.18 -50.26 -32.66
CA ASN A 127 20.78 -50.65 -33.95
C ASN A 127 20.44 -49.79 -35.20
N VAL A 128 19.74 -48.65 -35.11
CA VAL A 128 19.48 -47.83 -36.33
C VAL A 128 19.94 -46.37 -36.22
N ILE A 129 20.43 -45.91 -35.06
CA ILE A 129 21.11 -44.59 -34.95
C ILE A 129 22.63 -44.80 -34.97
N THR A 130 23.09 -45.55 -35.97
CA THR A 130 24.45 -45.50 -36.53
C THR A 130 24.33 -45.85 -38.01
N LEU A 131 23.82 -44.89 -38.80
CA LEU A 131 24.43 -44.47 -40.06
C LEU A 131 24.03 -43.03 -40.37
#